data_AF-A0A2P7QLT4-F1
#
_entry.id   AF-A0A2P7QLT4-F1
#
_cell.length_a   1.000
_cell.length_b   1.000
_cell.length_c   1.000
_cell.angle_alpha   90.00
_cell.angle_beta   90.00
_cell.angle_gamma   90.00
#
_symmetry.space_group_name_H-M   'P 1'
#
loop_
_entity.id
_entity.type
_entity.pdbx_description
1 polymer ?
#
loop_
_entity_poly.entity_id
_entity_poly.type
_entity_poly.pdbx_seq_one_letter_code
_entity_poly.pdbx_strand_id
1 'polypeptide(L)'
;MDSLRAFEDEPDYGASHDDEVAIEAPPEIGVDERRMHVRAYNYWVSLLDGRPYPSINDLDPATLGDFGPHSVLLDFSEGGEDPGVAWLGRALREECDLVGDIRRISEVPKRSLLSRLTDHYLQIIANRAPIGFEAEFVSQGGRNTMYRGILMPFSSSGETIDFIYGVINWKEIAGDAVIADIAREAGRALAAGVPAIESSPVWADGPNAEPLLLSEVVPESEGRDEPLNDNEAEFDPQAGLADRLDAARASADAARSAASRSRISLYRALGLAYAFARATEVDREGYCELLEDAGLKAQARAPMTPVVKLVFGADYDKARLTEFAAALSWGRRESVPIDGFRAYLESFTGGLKGVVQAERQARRPEPKANGGEVARETLRRAPALAHLELDTAEEFVLILARRETRGRVAVIGTLLDPALTDRAIKKAAA
;
A
#
# COMPACT_ATOMS: atom_id res chain seq x y z
N MET A 1 -56.28 -25.18 -15.14
CA MET A 1 -55.45 -24.21 -15.89
C MET A 1 -54.84 -23.32 -14.83
N ASP A 2 -53.78 -23.85 -14.21
CA ASP A 2 -53.27 -23.41 -12.92
C ASP A 2 -52.01 -22.57 -13.10
N SER A 3 -51.83 -21.64 -12.17
CA SER A 3 -50.95 -20.48 -12.28
C SER A 3 -49.63 -20.68 -11.51
N LEU A 4 -48.69 -19.79 -11.82
CA LEU A 4 -47.62 -19.27 -10.96
C LEU A 4 -46.33 -20.08 -10.74
N ARG A 5 -45.27 -19.39 -11.17
CA ARG A 5 -43.83 -19.63 -10.97
C ARG A 5 -43.46 -19.66 -9.49
N ALA A 6 -42.60 -20.62 -9.14
CA ALA A 6 -41.95 -20.73 -7.84
C ALA A 6 -40.84 -19.69 -7.67
N PHE A 7 -40.86 -19.05 -6.50
CA PHE A 7 -39.76 -18.29 -5.91
C PHE A 7 -38.95 -19.23 -5.01
N GLU A 8 -37.62 -19.18 -5.09
CA GLU A 8 -36.73 -19.65 -4.04
C GLU A 8 -35.75 -18.51 -3.71
N ASP A 9 -35.95 -17.93 -2.52
CA ASP A 9 -35.07 -16.98 -1.83
C ASP A 9 -34.16 -17.78 -0.87
N GLU A 10 -32.86 -17.51 -0.91
CA GLU A 10 -31.91 -17.84 0.17
C GLU A 10 -30.89 -16.69 0.35
N PRO A 11 -30.29 -16.53 1.55
CA PRO A 11 -30.21 -15.24 2.23
C PRO A 11 -28.86 -14.55 2.12
N ASP A 12 -28.91 -13.22 2.03
CA ASP A 12 -27.77 -12.30 2.02
C ASP A 12 -27.25 -12.06 3.45
N TYR A 13 -26.06 -12.59 3.76
CA TYR A 13 -25.35 -12.29 5.00
C TYR A 13 -24.69 -10.91 4.88
N GLY A 14 -25.29 -9.94 5.58
CA GLY A 14 -24.85 -8.55 5.61
C GLY A 14 -23.40 -8.36 6.07
N ALA A 15 -22.64 -7.63 5.27
CA ALA A 15 -21.35 -7.08 5.65
C ALA A 15 -21.54 -5.91 6.63
N SER A 16 -20.90 -6.04 7.78
CA SER A 16 -20.74 -5.03 8.82
C SER A 16 -20.19 -3.72 8.24
N HIS A 17 -20.87 -2.62 8.54
CA HIS A 17 -20.35 -1.26 8.35
C HIS A 17 -19.40 -0.97 9.51
N ASP A 18 -18.10 -0.89 9.24
CA ASP A 18 -17.17 -0.17 10.10
C ASP A 18 -16.91 1.20 9.45
N ASP A 19 -17.36 2.24 10.13
CA ASP A 19 -16.98 3.63 9.91
C ASP A 19 -15.49 3.79 10.29
N GLU A 20 -14.59 3.57 9.34
CA GLU A 20 -13.18 3.96 9.52
C GLU A 20 -12.97 5.39 9.05
N VAL A 21 -12.70 6.25 10.04
CA VAL A 21 -12.25 7.64 9.94
C VAL A 21 -11.18 7.77 8.85
N ALA A 22 -11.37 8.72 7.93
CA ALA A 22 -10.42 9.03 6.86
C ALA A 22 -9.06 9.44 7.45
N ILE A 23 -8.13 8.50 7.52
CA ILE A 23 -6.73 8.77 7.86
C ILE A 23 -6.07 9.31 6.59
N GLU A 24 -5.59 10.55 6.67
CA GLU A 24 -4.84 11.26 5.65
C GLU A 24 -3.57 10.48 5.26
N ALA A 25 -3.20 10.51 3.98
CA ALA A 25 -2.14 9.68 3.43
C ALA A 25 -0.76 10.08 3.98
N PRO A 26 0.03 9.14 4.54
CA PRO A 26 1.39 9.39 5.01
C PRO A 26 2.31 9.96 3.89
N PRO A 27 3.03 11.07 4.14
CA PRO A 27 4.07 11.60 3.26
C PRO A 27 5.05 10.55 2.68
N GLU A 28 5.39 10.72 1.40
CA GLU A 28 6.24 9.77 0.66
C GLU A 28 7.67 9.70 1.21
N ILE A 29 7.96 8.56 1.84
CA ILE A 29 9.27 8.16 2.32
C ILE A 29 10.18 7.76 1.14
N GLY A 30 11.47 8.15 1.23
CA GLY A 30 12.47 7.94 0.19
C GLY A 30 12.74 6.47 -0.13
N VAL A 31 13.07 6.20 -1.39
CA VAL A 31 13.35 4.85 -1.96
C VAL A 31 14.45 4.10 -1.21
N ASP A 32 15.32 4.79 -0.46
CA ASP A 32 16.47 4.21 0.24
C ASP A 32 16.10 3.55 1.59
N GLU A 33 15.11 4.08 2.30
CA GLU A 33 14.69 3.57 3.61
C GLU A 33 14.01 2.19 3.47
N ARG A 34 13.24 1.99 2.39
CA ARG A 34 12.68 0.68 2.01
C ARG A 34 13.75 -0.33 1.58
N ARG A 35 14.91 0.14 1.12
CA ARG A 35 16.09 -0.66 0.72
C ARG A 35 16.73 -1.27 1.96
N MET A 36 16.83 -0.49 3.03
CA MET A 36 17.50 -0.88 4.28
C MET A 36 16.82 -2.08 4.98
N HIS A 37 15.50 -2.05 5.20
CA HIS A 37 14.81 -3.15 5.91
C HIS A 37 14.78 -4.45 5.13
N VAL A 38 14.66 -4.38 3.79
CA VAL A 38 14.72 -5.58 2.94
C VAL A 38 16.12 -6.18 2.97
N ARG A 39 17.18 -5.37 2.97
CA ARG A 39 18.55 -5.86 3.14
C ARG A 39 18.76 -6.49 4.52
N ALA A 40 18.25 -5.88 5.58
CA ALA A 40 18.31 -6.43 6.93
C ALA A 40 17.58 -7.79 7.03
N TYR A 41 16.40 -7.90 6.43
CA TYR A 41 15.65 -9.16 6.35
C TYR A 41 16.40 -10.23 5.55
N ASN A 42 16.91 -9.88 4.37
CA ASN A 42 17.65 -10.84 3.53
C ASN A 42 18.93 -11.32 4.21
N TYR A 43 19.61 -10.43 4.95
CA TYR A 43 20.74 -10.81 5.79
C TYR A 43 20.30 -11.80 6.87
N TRP A 44 19.22 -11.52 7.60
CA TRP A 44 18.67 -12.46 8.60
C TRP A 44 18.30 -13.82 8.00
N VAL A 45 17.64 -13.84 6.83
CA VAL A 45 17.30 -15.07 6.12
C VAL A 45 18.57 -15.84 5.72
N SER A 46 19.62 -15.15 5.29
CA SER A 46 20.90 -15.79 4.94
C SER A 46 21.57 -16.49 6.12
N LEU A 47 21.29 -16.06 7.36
CA LEU A 47 21.82 -16.66 8.57
C LEU A 47 20.99 -17.87 9.08
N LEU A 48 19.82 -18.15 8.50
CA LEU A 48 18.98 -19.25 8.96
C LEU A 48 19.69 -20.60 8.83
N ASP A 49 20.40 -20.83 7.72
CA ASP A 49 21.10 -22.10 7.45
C ASP A 49 20.23 -23.36 7.72
N GLY A 50 18.94 -23.28 7.37
CA GLY A 50 17.96 -24.34 7.59
C GLY A 50 17.40 -24.45 9.03
N ARG A 51 17.83 -23.60 9.97
CA ARG A 51 17.31 -23.52 11.33
C ARG A 51 16.01 -22.69 11.39
N PRO A 52 15.17 -22.87 12.43
CA PRO A 52 13.97 -22.03 12.62
C PRO A 52 14.31 -20.57 12.93
N TYR A 53 15.45 -20.33 13.60
CA TYR A 53 15.97 -19.02 13.93
C TYR A 53 17.49 -18.99 13.69
N PRO A 54 18.05 -17.87 13.24
CA PRO A 54 19.49 -17.72 13.19
C PRO A 54 20.12 -17.74 14.58
N SER A 55 21.36 -18.24 14.66
CA SER A 55 22.14 -18.19 15.89
C SER A 55 22.63 -16.77 16.16
N ILE A 56 22.54 -16.32 17.40
CA ILE A 56 23.07 -15.00 17.80
C ILE A 56 24.59 -14.89 17.55
N ASN A 57 25.32 -16.01 17.60
CA ASN A 57 26.76 -16.03 17.35
C ASN A 57 27.12 -15.73 15.88
N ASP A 58 26.15 -15.80 14.97
CA ASP A 58 26.36 -15.54 13.54
C ASP A 58 26.08 -14.07 13.20
N LEU A 59 25.57 -13.29 14.17
CA LEU A 59 25.32 -11.88 14.04
C LEU A 59 26.56 -11.08 14.44
N ASP A 60 27.14 -10.33 13.50
CA ASP A 60 28.13 -9.30 13.79
C ASP A 60 27.58 -7.92 13.39
N PRO A 61 27.04 -7.16 14.36
CA PRO A 61 26.48 -5.83 14.11
C PRO A 61 27.48 -4.81 13.55
N ALA A 62 28.78 -4.98 13.81
CA ALA A 62 29.80 -4.02 13.42
C ALA A 62 30.19 -4.15 11.93
N THR A 63 30.03 -5.34 11.34
CA THR A 63 30.27 -5.58 9.91
C THR A 63 29.10 -5.22 8.99
N LEU A 64 27.94 -4.82 9.53
CA LEU A 64 26.68 -4.68 8.78
C LEU A 64 26.50 -3.35 8.01
N GLY A 65 27.62 -2.75 7.56
CA GLY A 65 27.63 -1.59 6.66
C GLY A 65 26.61 -0.50 7.01
N ASP A 66 25.73 -0.21 6.06
CA ASP A 66 24.79 0.93 6.12
C ASP A 66 23.71 0.85 7.22
N PHE A 67 23.43 -0.32 7.81
CA PHE A 67 22.35 -0.45 8.82
C PHE A 67 22.84 -0.71 10.25
N GLY A 68 24.14 -0.97 10.46
CA GLY A 68 24.73 -1.06 11.81
C GLY A 68 24.50 0.20 12.68
N PRO A 69 24.65 1.42 12.15
CA PRO A 69 24.35 2.65 12.91
C PRO A 69 22.87 2.82 13.26
N HIS A 70 21.99 2.14 12.53
CA HIS A 70 20.52 2.21 12.62
C HIS A 70 19.91 0.99 13.31
N SER A 71 20.73 0.17 13.99
CA SER A 71 20.29 -1.09 14.57
C SER A 71 20.31 -1.11 16.10
N VAL A 72 19.54 -2.03 16.67
CA VAL A 72 19.50 -2.34 18.10
C VAL A 72 19.49 -3.86 18.29
N LEU A 73 20.18 -4.36 19.31
CA LEU A 73 20.06 -5.73 19.75
C LEU A 73 19.51 -5.76 21.18
N LEU A 74 18.41 -6.46 21.36
CA LEU A 74 17.76 -6.67 22.65
C LEU A 74 18.02 -8.09 23.14
N ASP A 75 18.39 -8.20 24.40
CA ASP A 75 18.68 -9.45 25.11
C ASP A 75 17.56 -9.75 26.11
N PHE A 76 16.89 -10.88 25.89
CA PHE A 76 15.79 -11.39 26.70
C PHE A 76 16.21 -12.57 27.59
N SER A 77 17.49 -12.93 27.63
CA SER A 77 18.00 -14.06 28.42
C SER A 77 17.72 -13.89 29.93
N GLU A 78 17.68 -12.66 30.44
CA GLU A 78 17.37 -12.34 31.84
C GLU A 78 15.88 -12.09 32.12
N GLY A 79 15.00 -12.09 31.11
CA GLY A 79 13.56 -11.88 31.30
C GLY A 79 12.86 -11.08 30.18
N GLY A 80 11.53 -11.16 30.17
CA GLY A 80 10.68 -10.64 29.09
C GLY A 80 10.24 -9.18 29.19
N GLU A 81 10.13 -8.62 30.40
CA GLU A 81 9.48 -7.30 30.62
C GLU A 81 10.43 -6.10 30.46
N ASP A 82 11.72 -6.25 30.81
CA ASP A 82 12.74 -5.19 30.69
C ASP A 82 14.05 -5.75 30.12
N PRO A 83 14.08 -6.03 28.80
CA PRO A 83 15.23 -6.64 28.15
C PRO A 83 16.47 -5.74 28.20
N GLY A 84 17.63 -6.38 28.21
CA GLY A 84 18.92 -5.70 28.13
C GLY A 84 19.16 -5.14 26.72
N VAL A 85 19.88 -4.02 26.63
CA VAL A 85 20.34 -3.47 25.35
C VAL A 85 21.77 -3.92 25.11
N ALA A 86 21.93 -5.00 24.33
CA ALA A 86 23.24 -5.58 24.03
C ALA A 86 24.00 -4.79 22.96
N TRP A 87 23.28 -4.15 22.03
CA TRP A 87 23.85 -3.28 21.01
C TRP A 87 22.92 -2.12 20.72
N LEU A 88 23.49 -0.93 20.53
CA LEU A 88 22.75 0.23 20.04
C LEU A 88 23.61 1.00 19.05
N GLY A 89 23.11 1.10 17.82
CA GLY A 89 23.74 1.83 16.74
C GLY A 89 23.86 3.32 17.04
N ARG A 90 24.90 3.93 16.48
CA ARG A 90 25.26 5.33 16.74
C ARG A 90 24.17 6.32 16.34
N ALA A 91 23.56 6.15 15.16
CA ALA A 91 22.54 7.08 14.68
C ALA A 91 21.27 7.01 15.56
N LEU A 92 20.87 5.81 15.99
CA LEU A 92 19.75 5.65 16.94
C LEU A 92 20.06 6.28 18.30
N ARG A 93 21.31 6.16 18.77
CA ARG A 93 21.75 6.78 20.02
C ARG A 93 21.67 8.30 19.95
N GLU A 94 22.13 8.89 18.84
CA GLU A 94 22.09 10.33 18.59
C GLU A 94 20.66 10.85 18.48
N GLU A 95 19.78 10.17 17.73
CA GLU A 95 18.37 10.56 17.58
C GLU A 95 17.57 10.49 18.88
N CYS A 96 17.87 9.51 19.74
CA CYS A 96 17.19 9.37 21.02
C CYS A 96 17.76 10.29 22.13
N ASP A 97 18.74 11.15 21.81
CA ASP A 97 19.47 12.03 22.73
C ASP A 97 19.99 11.32 23.98
N LEU A 98 20.57 10.14 23.75
CA LEU A 98 20.97 9.24 24.83
C LEU A 98 22.35 9.62 25.39
N VAL A 99 22.37 10.14 26.61
CA VAL A 99 23.59 10.51 27.33
C VAL A 99 24.09 9.32 28.16
N GLY A 100 25.27 8.78 27.80
CA GLY A 100 25.91 7.68 28.52
C GLY A 100 25.56 6.29 27.96
N ASP A 101 25.91 5.25 28.69
CA ASP A 101 25.61 3.87 28.29
C ASP A 101 24.28 3.41 28.86
N ILE A 102 23.43 2.89 27.97
CA ILE A 102 22.15 2.30 28.29
C ILE A 102 22.33 0.80 28.40
N ARG A 103 21.86 0.23 29.51
CA ARG A 103 21.91 -1.21 29.76
C ARG A 103 20.56 -1.87 29.62
N ARG A 104 19.47 -1.14 29.86
CA ARG A 104 18.10 -1.66 29.85
C ARG A 104 17.15 -0.76 29.07
N ILE A 105 16.09 -1.36 28.55
CA ILE A 105 15.06 -0.63 27.82
C ILE A 105 14.33 0.39 28.70
N SER A 106 14.18 0.11 29.99
CA SER A 106 13.60 1.06 30.96
C SER A 106 14.35 2.39 31.10
N GLU A 107 15.64 2.44 30.75
CA GLU A 107 16.48 3.66 30.81
C GLU A 107 16.27 4.57 29.58
N VAL A 108 15.56 4.09 28.57
CA VAL A 108 15.33 4.79 27.31
C VAL A 108 14.22 5.83 27.50
N PRO A 109 14.38 7.08 27.01
CA PRO A 109 13.36 8.10 27.12
C PRO A 109 12.03 7.64 26.52
N LYS A 110 10.97 7.82 27.30
CA LYS A 110 9.59 7.62 26.84
C LYS A 110 9.35 8.56 25.65
N ARG A 111 8.73 8.06 24.57
CA ARG A 111 8.49 8.78 23.29
C ARG A 111 9.72 8.95 22.38
N SER A 112 10.75 8.14 22.58
CA SER A 112 11.84 7.96 21.59
C SER A 112 11.47 6.88 20.54
N LEU A 113 12.20 6.83 19.43
CA LEU A 113 12.08 5.76 18.43
C LEU A 113 12.24 4.38 19.05
N LEU A 114 13.21 4.23 19.94
CA LEU A 114 13.54 2.95 20.56
C LEU A 114 12.41 2.45 21.48
N SER A 115 11.77 3.37 22.23
CA SER A 115 10.59 3.06 23.05
C SER A 115 9.39 2.56 22.24
N ARG A 116 9.30 2.88 20.94
CA ARG A 116 8.22 2.41 20.06
C ARG A 116 8.53 1.03 19.48
N LEU A 117 9.78 0.78 19.12
CA LEU A 117 10.24 -0.53 18.72
C LEU A 117 9.96 -1.58 19.80
N THR A 118 10.11 -1.19 21.07
CA THR A 118 9.82 -2.08 22.20
C THR A 118 8.34 -2.38 22.40
N ASP A 119 7.42 -1.63 21.79
CA ASP A 119 5.98 -1.93 21.89
C ASP A 119 5.62 -3.22 21.11
N HIS A 120 6.48 -3.65 20.17
CA HIS A 120 6.20 -4.75 19.25
C HIS A 120 6.93 -6.07 19.56
N TYR A 121 7.89 -6.11 20.48
CA TYR A 121 8.67 -7.34 20.71
C TYR A 121 7.81 -8.50 21.23
N LEU A 122 6.76 -8.22 22.01
CA LEU A 122 5.82 -9.24 22.49
C LEU A 122 5.11 -9.96 21.33
N GLN A 123 4.83 -9.24 20.24
CA GLN A 123 4.21 -9.81 19.05
C GLN A 123 5.17 -10.75 18.31
N ILE A 124 6.48 -10.50 18.37
CA ILE A 124 7.51 -11.35 17.76
C ILE A 124 7.63 -12.65 18.53
N ILE A 125 7.68 -12.57 19.85
CA ILE A 125 7.73 -13.75 20.72
C ILE A 125 6.49 -14.60 20.51
N ALA A 126 5.30 -13.98 20.37
CA ALA A 126 4.05 -14.66 20.12
C ALA A 126 4.00 -15.32 18.73
N ASN A 127 4.33 -14.59 17.67
CA ASN A 127 4.19 -15.03 16.28
C ASN A 127 5.40 -15.83 15.77
N ARG A 128 6.51 -15.82 16.51
CA ARG A 128 7.75 -16.53 16.16
C ARG A 128 8.29 -16.19 14.78
N ALA A 129 8.11 -14.94 14.36
CA ALA A 129 8.46 -14.48 13.02
C ALA A 129 8.96 -13.02 13.05
N PRO A 130 9.79 -12.62 12.08
CA PRO A 130 10.13 -11.21 11.86
C PRO A 130 8.89 -10.33 11.67
N ILE A 131 8.93 -9.12 12.24
CA ILE A 131 7.84 -8.13 12.12
C ILE A 131 8.40 -6.83 11.57
N GLY A 132 7.85 -6.38 10.44
CA GLY A 132 8.06 -5.03 9.93
C GLY A 132 6.94 -4.10 10.39
N PHE A 133 7.27 -2.87 10.75
CA PHE A 133 6.31 -1.83 11.13
C PHE A 133 6.68 -0.49 10.50
N GLU A 134 5.67 0.35 10.29
CA GLU A 134 5.80 1.73 9.85
C GLU A 134 4.80 2.58 10.62
N ALA A 135 5.23 3.74 11.11
CA ALA A 135 4.38 4.64 11.86
C ALA A 135 4.92 6.07 11.82
N GLU A 136 4.06 7.00 12.21
CA GLU A 136 4.40 8.41 12.39
C GLU A 136 4.35 8.75 13.87
N PHE A 137 5.24 9.62 14.32
CA PHE A 137 5.17 10.19 15.65
C PHE A 137 5.79 11.58 15.67
N VAL A 138 5.40 12.37 16.66
CA VAL A 138 6.04 13.64 16.92
C VAL A 138 7.25 13.39 17.83
N SER A 139 8.45 13.66 17.33
CA SER A 139 9.70 13.54 18.08
C SER A 139 9.75 14.52 19.26
N GLN A 140 10.68 14.31 20.20
CA GLN A 140 10.90 15.23 21.33
C GLN A 140 11.18 16.67 20.87
N GLY A 141 11.76 16.84 19.67
CA GLY A 141 11.98 18.14 19.03
C GLY A 141 10.73 18.78 18.40
N GLY A 142 9.53 18.19 18.53
CA GLY A 142 8.28 18.71 17.98
C GLY A 142 8.11 18.54 16.47
N ARG A 143 8.97 17.76 15.82
CA ARG A 143 8.93 17.48 14.37
C ARG A 143 8.13 16.22 14.12
N ASN A 144 7.34 16.19 13.03
CA ASN A 144 6.68 14.96 12.62
C ASN A 144 7.73 14.04 11.99
N THR A 145 7.95 12.90 12.61
CA THR A 145 8.96 11.92 12.21
C THR A 145 8.25 10.66 11.79
N MET A 146 8.47 10.25 10.55
CA MET A 146 8.11 8.91 10.12
C MET A 146 9.25 7.97 10.38
N TYR A 147 8.93 6.78 10.85
CA TYR A 147 9.90 5.73 10.96
C TYR A 147 9.33 4.43 10.44
N ARG A 148 10.26 3.62 9.97
CA ARG A 148 9.99 2.26 9.57
C ARG A 148 11.08 1.40 10.18
N GLY A 149 10.69 0.23 10.65
CA GLY A 149 11.63 -0.72 11.21
C GLY A 149 11.27 -2.14 10.88
N ILE A 150 12.24 -3.02 11.07
CA ILE A 150 12.04 -4.46 11.10
C ILE A 150 12.71 -5.01 12.35
N LEU A 151 12.01 -5.89 13.04
CA LEU A 151 12.52 -6.66 14.16
C LEU A 151 12.55 -8.13 13.79
N MET A 152 13.65 -8.79 14.16
CA MET A 152 13.96 -10.15 13.72
C MET A 152 14.44 -10.98 14.91
N PRO A 153 13.85 -12.17 15.14
CA PRO A 153 14.20 -13.01 16.28
C PRO A 153 15.50 -13.77 16.02
N PHE A 154 16.29 -13.93 17.07
CA PHE A 154 17.51 -14.75 17.13
C PHE A 154 17.39 -15.71 18.31
N SER A 155 18.13 -16.82 18.21
CA SER A 155 18.18 -17.83 19.25
C SER A 155 19.61 -18.20 19.59
N SER A 156 20.00 -18.31 20.87
CA SER A 156 21.29 -18.94 21.23
C SER A 156 21.22 -20.48 21.22
N SER A 157 20.04 -21.05 21.49
CA SER A 157 19.80 -22.50 21.62
C SER A 157 19.22 -23.14 20.36
N GLY A 158 18.65 -22.35 19.47
CA GLY A 158 17.87 -22.79 18.31
C GLY A 158 16.39 -23.09 18.61
N GLU A 159 15.97 -23.08 19.88
CA GLU A 159 14.60 -23.46 20.30
C GLU A 159 13.78 -22.27 20.82
N THR A 160 14.44 -21.34 21.53
CA THR A 160 13.78 -20.20 22.20
C THR A 160 14.32 -18.88 21.66
N ILE A 161 13.43 -17.91 21.46
CA ILE A 161 13.83 -16.55 21.09
C ILE A 161 14.33 -15.84 22.35
N ASP A 162 15.64 -15.62 22.43
CA ASP A 162 16.33 -14.94 23.52
C ASP A 162 16.98 -13.63 23.08
N PHE A 163 17.08 -13.40 21.76
CA PHE A 163 17.57 -12.14 21.20
C PHE A 163 16.63 -11.60 20.14
N ILE A 164 16.49 -10.28 20.07
CA ILE A 164 15.77 -9.60 18.98
C ILE A 164 16.67 -8.52 18.41
N TYR A 165 16.95 -8.64 17.12
CA TYR A 165 17.68 -7.63 16.37
C TYR A 165 16.71 -6.75 15.60
N GLY A 166 16.82 -5.44 15.81
CA GLY A 166 16.01 -4.41 15.17
C GLY A 166 16.84 -3.53 14.26
N VAL A 167 16.28 -3.14 13.13
CA VAL A 167 16.81 -2.06 12.28
C VAL A 167 15.69 -1.05 12.08
N ILE A 168 15.97 0.23 12.31
CA ILE A 168 15.01 1.33 12.14
C ILE A 168 15.64 2.44 11.32
N ASN A 169 14.90 2.90 10.31
CA ASN A 169 15.20 4.15 9.62
C ASN A 169 14.08 5.16 9.88
N TRP A 170 14.42 6.44 9.90
CA TRP A 170 13.48 7.53 10.14
C TRP A 170 13.77 8.72 9.25
N LYS A 171 12.71 9.46 8.95
CA LYS A 171 12.75 10.70 8.21
C LYS A 171 11.94 11.75 8.94
N GLU A 172 12.61 12.85 9.26
CA GLU A 172 11.93 14.05 9.73
C GLU A 172 11.24 14.73 8.55
N ILE A 173 9.97 15.08 8.73
CA ILE A 173 9.19 15.85 7.78
C ILE A 173 9.16 17.27 8.31
N ALA A 174 9.62 18.21 7.48
CA ALA A 174 9.52 19.62 7.79
C ALA A 174 8.03 19.97 7.96
N GLY A 175 7.67 20.48 9.14
CA GLY A 175 6.28 20.88 9.40
C GLY A 175 5.83 21.98 8.44
N ASP A 176 4.53 22.06 8.20
CA ASP A 176 3.90 22.96 7.21
C ASP A 176 4.36 24.42 7.31
N ALA A 177 4.73 24.89 8.50
CA ALA A 177 5.27 26.24 8.73
C ALA A 177 6.62 26.48 8.03
N VAL A 178 7.50 25.48 7.99
CA VAL A 178 8.82 25.57 7.34
C VAL A 178 8.67 25.48 5.83
N ILE A 179 7.74 24.63 5.34
CA ILE A 179 7.40 24.55 3.92
C ILE A 179 6.81 25.88 3.42
N ALA A 180 5.92 26.49 4.21
CA ALA A 180 5.35 27.80 3.91
C ALA A 180 6.41 28.91 3.90
N ASP A 181 7.38 28.86 4.82
CA ASP A 181 8.47 29.84 4.86
C ASP A 181 9.46 29.68 3.69
N ILE A 182 9.78 28.45 3.29
CA ILE A 182 10.60 28.18 2.10
C ILE A 182 9.87 28.64 0.83
N ALA A 183 8.57 28.34 0.70
CA ALA A 183 7.76 28.78 -0.43
C ALA A 183 7.66 30.31 -0.51
N ARG A 184 7.53 30.98 0.64
CA ARG A 184 7.53 32.43 0.75
C ARG A 184 8.88 33.04 0.34
N GLU A 185 9.99 32.43 0.73
CA GLU A 185 11.33 32.94 0.38
C GLU A 185 11.69 32.66 -1.09
N ALA A 186 11.31 31.49 -1.63
CA ALA A 186 11.42 31.18 -3.06
C ALA A 186 10.57 32.15 -3.92
N GLY A 187 9.36 32.49 -3.46
CA GLY A 187 8.51 33.50 -4.09
C GLY A 187 9.15 34.90 -4.10
N ARG A 188 9.86 35.28 -3.04
CA ARG A 188 10.61 36.56 -2.99
C ARG A 188 11.79 36.57 -3.95
N ALA A 189 12.55 35.49 -4.06
CA ALA A 189 13.68 35.39 -4.99
C ALA A 189 13.23 35.47 -6.45
N LEU A 190 12.09 34.84 -6.78
CA LEU A 190 11.51 34.91 -8.13
C LEU A 190 10.97 36.30 -8.46
N ALA A 191 10.38 36.99 -7.47
CA ALA A 191 9.86 38.35 -7.61
C ALA A 191 10.96 39.42 -7.67
N ALA A 192 12.15 39.15 -7.13
CA ALA A 192 13.27 40.10 -7.10
C ALA A 192 13.96 40.30 -8.46
N GLY A 193 13.69 39.44 -9.45
CA GLY A 193 14.25 39.53 -10.80
C GLY A 193 15.76 39.24 -10.85
N VAL A 194 16.18 38.27 -11.65
CA VAL A 194 17.60 38.08 -11.96
C VAL A 194 18.11 39.32 -12.72
N PRO A 195 19.17 40.02 -12.28
CA PRO A 195 19.68 41.14 -13.06
C PRO A 195 20.19 40.62 -14.41
N ALA A 196 19.72 41.25 -15.49
CA ALA A 196 20.16 40.95 -16.84
C ALA A 196 21.68 41.21 -16.94
N ILE A 197 22.45 40.14 -17.16
CA ILE A 197 23.85 40.28 -17.51
C ILE A 197 23.87 40.80 -18.95
N GLU A 198 24.25 42.07 -19.10
CA GLU A 198 24.48 42.70 -20.39
C GLU A 198 25.54 41.91 -21.19
N SER A 199 25.15 41.50 -22.39
CA SER A 199 26.04 40.95 -23.40
C SER A 199 27.08 42.00 -23.82
N SER A 200 28.37 41.74 -23.61
CA SER A 200 29.46 42.52 -24.20
C SER A 200 30.10 41.76 -25.38
N PRO A 201 30.56 42.45 -26.44
CA PRO A 201 30.73 41.86 -27.77
C PRO A 201 32.09 41.22 -28.02
N VAL A 202 32.03 40.24 -28.91
CA VAL A 202 33.09 39.56 -29.66
C VAL A 202 34.10 40.53 -30.29
N TRP A 203 35.39 40.41 -29.94
CA TRP A 203 36.55 40.73 -30.80
C TRP A 203 37.73 39.84 -30.42
N ALA A 204 38.08 38.88 -31.28
CA ALA A 204 39.43 38.66 -31.82
C ALA A 204 39.52 37.26 -32.49
N ASP A 205 39.22 37.23 -33.79
CA ASP A 205 39.79 36.22 -34.69
C ASP A 205 41.28 36.54 -34.88
N GLY A 206 42.14 35.53 -34.67
CA GLY A 206 43.55 35.53 -35.05
C GLY A 206 43.80 34.39 -36.06
N PRO A 207 44.51 34.64 -37.18
CA PRO A 207 44.54 33.73 -38.32
C PRO A 207 45.57 32.62 -38.09
N ASN A 208 45.13 31.48 -37.57
CA ASN A 208 45.73 30.18 -37.85
C ASN A 208 44.72 29.08 -37.46
N ALA A 209 43.80 28.82 -38.38
CA ALA A 209 43.01 27.60 -38.35
C ALA A 209 43.88 26.45 -38.88
N GLU A 210 43.93 25.34 -38.14
CA GLU A 210 43.66 23.97 -38.63
C GLU A 210 43.47 23.03 -37.43
N PRO A 211 42.65 21.96 -37.57
CA PRO A 211 41.85 21.40 -36.48
C PRO A 211 42.56 20.26 -35.74
N LEU A 212 42.73 20.40 -34.42
CA LEU A 212 43.13 19.29 -33.56
C LEU A 212 41.89 18.58 -33.01
N LEU A 213 41.65 17.37 -33.52
CA LEU A 213 40.84 16.34 -32.89
C LEU A 213 41.35 16.09 -31.46
N LEU A 214 40.72 16.70 -30.46
CA LEU A 214 40.92 16.32 -29.07
C LEU A 214 39.95 15.21 -28.69
N SER A 215 40.52 14.01 -28.58
CA SER A 215 40.09 13.02 -27.61
C SER A 215 40.15 13.64 -26.20
N GLU A 216 39.00 13.89 -25.58
CA GLU A 216 38.95 14.16 -24.15
C GLU A 216 38.70 12.84 -23.40
N VAL A 217 39.80 12.39 -22.79
CA VAL A 217 39.83 11.46 -21.68
C VAL A 217 39.14 12.15 -20.50
N VAL A 218 37.94 11.68 -20.15
CA VAL A 218 37.25 12.05 -18.90
C VAL A 218 37.77 11.11 -17.80
N PRO A 219 38.11 11.62 -16.60
CA PRO A 219 38.81 10.85 -15.58
C PRO A 219 37.94 9.74 -14.99
N GLU A 220 38.61 8.65 -14.65
CA GLU A 220 38.07 7.53 -13.88
C GLU A 220 37.49 8.02 -12.54
N SER A 221 36.16 7.94 -12.43
CA SER A 221 35.47 7.82 -11.15
C SER A 221 34.90 6.41 -11.12
N GLU A 222 35.43 5.60 -10.22
CA GLU A 222 35.07 4.21 -9.98
C GLU A 222 33.57 4.08 -9.64
N GLY A 223 32.94 3.04 -10.20
CA GLY A 223 31.54 2.68 -9.95
C GLY A 223 30.57 2.94 -11.10
N ARG A 224 31.03 2.89 -12.35
CA ARG A 224 30.15 2.82 -13.52
C ARG A 224 29.74 1.36 -13.69
N ASP A 225 28.51 1.02 -13.30
CA ASP A 225 27.87 -0.22 -13.75
C ASP A 225 28.03 -0.28 -15.28
N GLU A 226 28.68 -1.34 -15.77
CA GLU A 226 28.66 -1.65 -17.19
C GLU A 226 27.21 -1.69 -17.67
N PRO A 227 26.90 -1.21 -18.89
CA PRO A 227 25.57 -1.41 -19.44
C PRO A 227 25.39 -2.91 -19.62
N LEU A 228 24.71 -3.55 -18.67
CA LEU A 228 24.19 -4.89 -18.84
C LEU A 228 23.37 -4.84 -20.13
N ASN A 229 23.82 -5.63 -21.09
CA ASN A 229 23.15 -5.85 -22.36
C ASN A 229 21.88 -6.66 -22.09
N ASP A 230 20.88 -6.01 -21.47
CA ASP A 230 19.55 -6.54 -21.35
C ASP A 230 18.95 -6.52 -22.75
N ASN A 231 18.72 -7.69 -23.34
CA ASN A 231 17.72 -7.85 -24.39
C ASN A 231 16.37 -7.50 -23.75
N GLU A 232 16.12 -6.20 -23.64
CA GLU A 232 14.92 -5.62 -23.09
C GLU A 232 13.76 -5.96 -24.03
N ALA A 233 12.87 -6.86 -23.63
CA ALA A 233 11.65 -7.14 -24.38
C ALA A 233 10.83 -5.84 -24.51
N GLU A 234 10.96 -5.17 -25.65
CA GLU A 234 10.16 -4.01 -26.04
C GLU A 234 8.90 -4.45 -26.79
N PHE A 235 7.93 -3.55 -26.89
CA PHE A 235 6.72 -3.80 -27.66
C PHE A 235 7.07 -3.96 -29.15
N ASP A 236 6.81 -5.14 -29.71
CA ASP A 236 6.87 -5.37 -31.14
C ASP A 236 5.46 -5.20 -31.78
N PRO A 237 5.28 -4.24 -32.71
CA PRO A 237 4.01 -4.05 -33.39
C PRO A 237 3.61 -5.23 -34.30
N GLN A 238 4.56 -6.05 -34.78
CA GLN A 238 4.30 -7.17 -35.69
C GLN A 238 4.18 -8.53 -35.00
N ALA A 239 4.47 -8.61 -33.70
CA ALA A 239 4.39 -9.85 -32.94
C ALA A 239 2.98 -10.48 -32.96
N GLY A 240 2.93 -11.81 -33.09
CA GLY A 240 1.71 -12.61 -32.97
C GLY A 240 1.20 -12.68 -31.53
N LEU A 241 0.02 -13.26 -31.33
CA LEU A 241 -0.60 -13.33 -30.00
C LEU A 241 0.25 -14.14 -29.00
N ALA A 242 0.82 -15.27 -29.43
CA ALA A 242 1.70 -16.11 -28.63
C ALA A 242 3.01 -15.38 -28.29
N ASP A 243 3.67 -14.76 -29.27
CA ASP A 243 4.89 -13.98 -29.07
C ASP A 243 4.69 -12.83 -28.08
N ARG A 244 3.53 -12.16 -28.14
CA ARG A 244 3.17 -11.10 -27.17
C ARG A 244 2.96 -11.66 -25.77
N LEU A 245 2.35 -12.83 -25.63
CA LEU A 245 2.21 -13.49 -24.33
C LEU A 245 3.57 -13.88 -23.76
N ASP A 246 4.45 -14.43 -24.58
CA ASP A 246 5.80 -14.84 -24.18
C ASP A 246 6.64 -13.63 -23.78
N ALA A 247 6.59 -12.53 -24.54
CA ALA A 247 7.23 -11.27 -24.17
C ALA A 247 6.67 -10.71 -22.85
N ALA A 248 5.34 -10.75 -22.65
CA ALA A 248 4.71 -10.30 -21.42
C ALA A 248 5.10 -11.17 -20.21
N ARG A 249 5.19 -12.50 -20.38
CA ARG A 249 5.65 -13.44 -19.35
C ARG A 249 7.12 -13.23 -19.01
N ALA A 250 7.99 -13.14 -20.01
CA ALA A 250 9.41 -12.87 -19.81
C ALA A 250 9.61 -11.55 -19.04
N SER A 251 8.83 -10.51 -19.38
CA SER A 251 8.85 -9.23 -18.66
C SER A 251 8.30 -9.33 -17.24
N ALA A 252 7.24 -10.10 -17.02
CA ALA A 252 6.67 -10.35 -15.69
C ALA A 252 7.64 -11.14 -14.79
N ASP A 253 8.36 -12.11 -15.34
CA ASP A 253 9.38 -12.90 -14.64
C ASP A 253 10.64 -12.09 -14.38
N ALA A 254 11.06 -11.24 -15.32
CA ALA A 254 12.10 -10.24 -15.09
C ALA A 254 11.69 -9.26 -13.98
N ALA A 255 10.44 -8.78 -13.97
CA ALA A 255 9.92 -7.91 -12.91
C ALA A 255 9.81 -8.63 -11.55
N ARG A 256 9.66 -9.95 -11.53
CA ARG A 256 9.63 -10.78 -10.30
C ARG A 256 11.03 -11.04 -9.75
N SER A 257 11.98 -11.35 -10.64
CA SER A 257 13.37 -11.70 -10.30
C SER A 257 14.25 -10.48 -10.02
N ALA A 258 13.94 -9.33 -10.62
CA ALA A 258 14.55 -8.05 -10.28
C ALA A 258 14.19 -7.68 -8.83
N ALA A 259 15.12 -7.93 -7.90
CA ALA A 259 14.96 -7.72 -6.46
C ALA A 259 14.32 -6.34 -6.14
N SER A 260 13.01 -6.32 -5.92
CA SER A 260 12.19 -5.20 -5.41
C SER A 260 12.28 -3.83 -6.11
N ARG A 261 13.06 -3.63 -7.17
CA ARG A 261 13.10 -2.36 -7.93
C ARG A 261 13.39 -2.57 -9.41
N SER A 262 12.35 -2.44 -10.22
CA SER A 262 12.02 -1.09 -10.64
C SER A 262 10.52 -0.97 -10.91
N ARG A 263 9.92 0.15 -10.46
CA ARG A 263 8.57 0.55 -10.90
C ARG A 263 8.50 0.52 -12.44
N ILE A 264 9.63 0.79 -13.08
CA ILE A 264 9.86 0.69 -14.52
C ILE A 264 9.65 -0.74 -15.05
N SER A 265 10.22 -1.77 -14.42
CA SER A 265 10.08 -3.19 -14.84
C SER A 265 8.66 -3.68 -14.65
N LEU A 266 8.02 -3.32 -13.54
CA LEU A 266 6.60 -3.64 -13.34
C LEU A 266 5.71 -2.91 -14.35
N TYR A 267 5.98 -1.64 -14.63
CA TYR A 267 5.19 -0.87 -15.60
C TYR A 267 5.44 -1.33 -17.03
N ARG A 268 6.64 -1.81 -17.34
CA ARG A 268 6.97 -2.48 -18.58
C ARG A 268 6.18 -3.79 -18.72
N ALA A 269 6.20 -4.65 -17.69
CA ALA A 269 5.43 -5.88 -17.67
C ALA A 269 3.92 -5.61 -17.81
N LEU A 270 3.39 -4.60 -17.12
CA LEU A 270 2.00 -4.17 -17.26
C LEU A 270 1.70 -3.57 -18.63
N GLY A 271 2.66 -2.85 -19.24
CA GLY A 271 2.57 -2.34 -20.60
C GLY A 271 2.44 -3.47 -21.63
N LEU A 272 3.30 -4.48 -21.55
CA LEU A 272 3.23 -5.67 -22.40
C LEU A 272 1.99 -6.52 -22.12
N ALA A 273 1.58 -6.65 -20.86
CA ALA A 273 0.32 -7.30 -20.50
C ALA A 273 -0.89 -6.57 -21.10
N TYR A 274 -0.88 -5.23 -21.13
CA TYR A 274 -1.91 -4.44 -21.79
C TYR A 274 -1.89 -4.63 -23.31
N ALA A 275 -0.70 -4.62 -23.92
CA ALA A 275 -0.55 -4.88 -25.35
C ALA A 275 -1.11 -6.27 -25.73
N PHE A 276 -0.76 -7.30 -24.96
CA PHE A 276 -1.34 -8.64 -25.08
C PHE A 276 -2.87 -8.61 -24.89
N ALA A 277 -3.38 -7.94 -23.85
CA ALA A 277 -4.82 -7.80 -23.61
C ALA A 277 -5.55 -7.21 -24.83
N ARG A 278 -5.01 -6.16 -25.45
CA ARG A 278 -5.60 -5.57 -26.68
C ARG A 278 -5.53 -6.52 -27.86
N ALA A 279 -4.44 -7.28 -28.01
CA ALA A 279 -4.31 -8.29 -29.07
C ALA A 279 -5.35 -9.41 -28.94
N THR A 280 -5.69 -9.85 -27.71
CA THR A 280 -6.75 -10.87 -27.48
C THR A 280 -8.15 -10.40 -27.91
N GLU A 281 -8.38 -9.09 -28.02
CA GLU A 281 -9.66 -8.57 -28.50
C GLU A 281 -9.82 -8.70 -30.02
N VAL A 282 -8.69 -8.69 -30.73
CA VAL A 282 -8.59 -8.85 -32.18
C VAL A 282 -8.58 -10.33 -32.55
N ASP A 283 -7.70 -11.11 -31.92
CA ASP A 283 -7.58 -12.55 -32.10
C ASP A 283 -8.25 -13.31 -30.95
N ARG A 284 -9.58 -13.44 -31.06
CA ARG A 284 -10.39 -14.12 -30.02
C ARG A 284 -10.25 -15.63 -30.05
N GLU A 285 -9.97 -16.21 -31.22
CA GLU A 285 -9.82 -17.66 -31.38
C GLU A 285 -8.52 -18.12 -30.72
N GLY A 286 -7.39 -17.47 -31.04
CA GLY A 286 -6.12 -17.73 -30.36
C GLY A 286 -6.17 -17.47 -28.85
N TYR A 287 -6.96 -16.47 -28.40
CA TYR A 287 -7.15 -16.25 -26.97
C TYR A 287 -7.89 -17.40 -26.28
N CYS A 288 -8.91 -18.00 -26.93
CA CYS A 288 -9.60 -19.16 -26.38
C CYS A 288 -8.67 -20.36 -26.25
N GLU A 289 -7.84 -20.64 -27.27
CA GLU A 289 -6.84 -21.72 -27.23
C GLU A 289 -5.86 -21.53 -26.05
N LEU A 290 -5.33 -20.31 -25.88
CA LEU A 290 -4.42 -19.98 -24.77
C LEU A 290 -5.07 -20.15 -23.38
N LEU A 291 -6.37 -19.88 -23.25
CA LEU A 291 -7.10 -20.10 -22.00
C LEU A 291 -7.30 -21.58 -21.71
N GLU A 292 -7.64 -22.37 -22.74
CA GLU A 292 -7.84 -23.82 -22.61
C GLU A 292 -6.54 -24.52 -22.19
N ASP A 293 -5.42 -24.19 -22.84
CA ASP A 293 -4.10 -24.73 -22.50
C ASP A 293 -3.68 -24.39 -21.06
N ALA A 294 -4.04 -23.20 -20.58
CA ALA A 294 -3.76 -22.76 -19.21
C ALA A 294 -4.77 -23.25 -18.17
N GLY A 295 -5.82 -23.98 -18.57
CA GLY A 295 -6.92 -24.39 -17.68
C GLY A 295 -7.74 -23.23 -17.11
N LEU A 296 -7.76 -22.09 -17.80
CA LEU A 296 -8.48 -20.88 -17.42
C LEU A 296 -9.80 -20.75 -18.19
N LYS A 297 -10.75 -20.00 -17.63
CA LYS A 297 -12.03 -19.69 -18.29
C LYS A 297 -12.16 -18.20 -18.52
N ALA A 298 -12.71 -17.82 -19.67
CA ALA A 298 -13.07 -16.44 -19.95
C ALA A 298 -14.10 -15.92 -18.93
N GLN A 299 -13.95 -14.66 -18.51
CA GLN A 299 -14.79 -14.05 -17.48
C GLN A 299 -15.46 -12.77 -18.00
N ALA A 300 -16.74 -12.85 -18.37
CA ALA A 300 -17.47 -11.71 -18.93
C ALA A 300 -17.52 -10.49 -17.99
N ARG A 301 -17.64 -10.71 -16.67
CA ARG A 301 -17.70 -9.63 -15.66
C ARG A 301 -16.32 -9.05 -15.30
N ALA A 302 -15.25 -9.79 -15.59
CA ALA A 302 -13.88 -9.43 -15.23
C ALA A 302 -12.90 -9.89 -16.33
N PRO A 303 -12.98 -9.32 -17.55
CA PRO A 303 -12.28 -9.82 -18.73
C PRO A 303 -10.76 -9.74 -18.62
N MET A 304 -10.23 -8.85 -17.79
CA MET A 304 -8.79 -8.71 -17.56
C MET A 304 -8.22 -9.75 -16.58
N THR A 305 -9.06 -10.42 -15.78
CA THR A 305 -8.58 -11.39 -14.78
C THR A 305 -7.88 -12.59 -15.42
N PRO A 306 -8.44 -13.26 -16.45
CA PRO A 306 -7.74 -14.37 -17.10
C PRO A 306 -6.47 -13.90 -17.84
N VAL A 307 -6.47 -12.70 -18.43
CA VAL A 307 -5.29 -12.10 -19.07
C VAL A 307 -4.14 -11.95 -18.09
N VAL A 308 -4.37 -11.34 -16.92
CA VAL A 308 -3.31 -11.17 -15.92
C VAL A 308 -2.85 -12.53 -15.39
N LYS A 309 -3.74 -13.53 -15.25
CA LYS A 309 -3.35 -14.89 -14.86
C LYS A 309 -2.48 -15.59 -15.92
N LEU A 310 -2.75 -15.37 -17.21
CA LEU A 310 -1.90 -15.90 -18.29
C LEU A 310 -0.49 -15.32 -18.26
N VAL A 311 -0.37 -14.02 -17.95
CA VAL A 311 0.91 -13.28 -17.96
C VAL A 311 1.71 -13.47 -16.67
N PHE A 312 1.10 -13.29 -15.51
CA PHE A 312 1.79 -13.31 -14.20
C PHE A 312 1.73 -14.68 -13.50
N GLY A 313 0.91 -15.61 -14.00
CA GLY A 313 0.67 -16.91 -13.41
C GLY A 313 -0.54 -16.93 -12.47
N ALA A 314 -1.24 -18.06 -12.44
CA ALA A 314 -2.44 -18.24 -11.62
C ALA A 314 -2.16 -18.25 -10.11
N ASP A 315 -0.95 -18.66 -9.71
CA ASP A 315 -0.50 -18.74 -8.33
C ASP A 315 0.15 -17.45 -7.81
N TYR A 316 0.12 -16.38 -8.62
CA TYR A 316 0.59 -15.06 -8.19
C TYR A 316 -0.30 -14.51 -7.07
N ASP A 317 0.23 -13.55 -6.30
CA ASP A 317 -0.51 -12.94 -5.20
C ASP A 317 -1.89 -12.41 -5.66
N LYS A 318 -2.95 -12.84 -4.95
CA LYS A 318 -4.35 -12.57 -5.35
C LYS A 318 -4.68 -11.08 -5.32
N ALA A 319 -4.12 -10.34 -4.36
CA ALA A 319 -4.35 -8.89 -4.26
C ALA A 319 -3.70 -8.18 -5.44
N ARG A 320 -2.46 -8.53 -5.78
CA ARG A 320 -1.73 -8.00 -6.95
C ARG A 320 -2.43 -8.31 -8.26
N LEU A 321 -2.89 -9.55 -8.47
CA LEU A 321 -3.63 -9.92 -9.68
C LEU A 321 -4.89 -9.06 -9.84
N THR A 322 -5.56 -8.74 -8.73
CA THR A 322 -6.75 -7.88 -8.72
C THR A 322 -6.40 -6.42 -9.04
N GLU A 323 -5.29 -5.90 -8.49
CA GLU A 323 -4.77 -4.58 -8.83
C GLU A 323 -4.42 -4.47 -10.32
N PHE A 324 -3.69 -5.43 -10.86
CA PHE A 324 -3.28 -5.42 -12.27
C PHE A 324 -4.49 -5.52 -13.20
N ALA A 325 -5.46 -6.38 -12.88
CA ALA A 325 -6.68 -6.51 -13.67
C ALA A 325 -7.51 -5.22 -13.66
N ALA A 326 -7.58 -4.52 -12.52
CA ALA A 326 -8.21 -3.21 -12.42
C ALA A 326 -7.48 -2.15 -13.26
N ALA A 327 -6.15 -2.16 -13.25
CA ALA A 327 -5.34 -1.24 -14.03
C ALA A 327 -5.51 -1.44 -15.56
N LEU A 328 -5.47 -2.70 -16.03
CA LEU A 328 -5.73 -3.00 -17.45
C LEU A 328 -7.18 -2.63 -17.84
N SER A 329 -8.14 -2.81 -16.92
CA SER A 329 -9.54 -2.43 -17.16
C SER A 329 -9.69 -0.92 -17.32
N TRP A 330 -8.98 -0.13 -16.51
CA TRP A 330 -8.92 1.32 -16.65
C TRP A 330 -8.28 1.74 -17.97
N GLY A 331 -7.11 1.19 -18.32
CA GLY A 331 -6.45 1.50 -19.59
C GLY A 331 -7.35 1.22 -20.79
N ARG A 332 -8.12 0.13 -20.74
CA ARG A 332 -9.12 -0.21 -21.74
C ARG A 332 -10.27 0.81 -21.79
N ARG A 333 -10.78 1.25 -20.63
CA ARG A 333 -11.86 2.25 -20.51
C ARG A 333 -11.44 3.59 -21.11
N GLU A 334 -10.25 4.06 -20.76
CA GLU A 334 -9.67 5.32 -21.25
C GLU A 334 -9.11 5.20 -22.68
N SER A 335 -9.25 4.04 -23.32
CA SER A 335 -8.78 3.79 -24.69
C SER A 335 -7.29 4.12 -24.86
N VAL A 336 -6.47 3.80 -23.86
CA VAL A 336 -5.02 4.02 -23.91
C VAL A 336 -4.43 3.26 -25.11
N PRO A 337 -3.52 3.87 -25.90
CA PRO A 337 -2.86 3.20 -27.02
C PRO A 337 -2.17 1.91 -26.61
N ILE A 338 -2.08 0.94 -27.53
CA ILE A 338 -1.58 -0.43 -27.26
C ILE A 338 -0.15 -0.44 -26.69
N ASP A 339 0.68 0.51 -27.09
CA ASP A 339 2.07 0.75 -26.68
C ASP A 339 2.20 1.84 -25.60
N GLY A 340 1.13 2.59 -25.33
CA GLY A 340 1.14 3.77 -24.47
C GLY A 340 0.93 3.50 -22.98
N PHE A 341 0.58 2.27 -22.58
CA PHE A 341 0.13 2.00 -21.21
C PHE A 341 1.22 2.23 -20.15
N ARG A 342 2.48 1.94 -20.45
CA ARG A 342 3.60 2.26 -19.54
C ARG A 342 3.69 3.76 -19.28
N ALA A 343 3.78 4.56 -20.33
CA ALA A 343 3.86 6.03 -20.23
C ALA A 343 2.62 6.62 -19.55
N TYR A 344 1.45 5.99 -19.75
CA TYR A 344 0.23 6.34 -19.06
C TYR A 344 0.34 6.12 -17.54
N LEU A 345 0.84 4.96 -17.08
CA LEU A 345 1.05 4.69 -15.65
C LEU A 345 2.13 5.59 -15.00
N GLU A 346 3.11 6.05 -15.79
CA GLU A 346 4.15 6.98 -15.34
C GLU A 346 3.61 8.41 -15.16
N SER A 347 2.73 8.86 -16.06
CA SER A 347 2.14 10.20 -16.05
C SER A 347 0.88 10.33 -15.20
N PHE A 348 0.18 9.24 -14.90
CA PHE A 348 -1.03 9.27 -14.08
C PHE A 348 -0.72 9.60 -12.60
N THR A 349 -1.43 10.57 -12.02
CA THR A 349 -1.27 10.96 -10.61
C THR A 349 -1.51 9.77 -9.68
N GLY A 350 -0.53 9.42 -8.85
CA GLY A 350 -0.58 8.24 -7.98
C GLY A 350 -0.23 6.92 -8.69
N GLY A 351 0.15 6.96 -9.97
CA GLY A 351 0.61 5.82 -10.76
C GLY A 351 -0.39 4.67 -10.81
N LEU A 352 0.10 3.43 -10.67
CA LEU A 352 -0.72 2.22 -10.64
C LEU A 352 -1.83 2.29 -9.58
N LYS A 353 -1.51 2.79 -8.37
CA LYS A 353 -2.51 2.91 -7.30
C LYS A 353 -3.60 3.92 -7.65
N GLY A 354 -3.22 5.06 -8.20
CA GLY A 354 -4.16 6.08 -8.68
C GLY A 354 -5.10 5.54 -9.75
N VAL A 355 -4.55 4.80 -10.72
CA VAL A 355 -5.34 4.13 -11.77
C VAL A 355 -6.31 3.09 -11.19
N VAL A 356 -5.86 2.26 -10.24
CA VAL A 356 -6.73 1.27 -9.58
C VAL A 356 -7.84 1.95 -8.80
N GLN A 357 -7.55 3.05 -8.09
CA GLN A 357 -8.54 3.84 -7.38
C GLN A 357 -9.57 4.44 -8.34
N ALA A 358 -9.12 4.99 -9.48
CA ALA A 358 -9.99 5.54 -10.50
C ALA A 358 -10.95 4.49 -11.08
N GLU A 359 -10.47 3.27 -11.38
CA GLU A 359 -11.35 2.17 -11.82
C GLU A 359 -12.33 1.72 -10.74
N ARG A 360 -11.90 1.67 -9.47
CA ARG A 360 -12.79 1.34 -8.35
C ARG A 360 -13.89 2.39 -8.16
N GLN A 361 -13.56 3.67 -8.30
CA GLN A 361 -14.53 4.76 -8.26
C GLN A 361 -15.50 4.70 -9.44
N ALA A 362 -15.01 4.47 -10.66
CA ALA A 362 -15.84 4.34 -11.85
C ALA A 362 -16.76 3.11 -11.84
N ARG A 363 -16.38 2.04 -11.12
CA ARG A 363 -17.23 0.87 -10.88
C ARG A 363 -18.18 1.02 -9.69
N ARG A 364 -18.03 2.07 -8.86
CA ARG A 364 -18.87 2.24 -7.67
C ARG A 364 -20.31 2.48 -8.15
N PRO A 365 -21.27 1.61 -7.79
CA PRO A 365 -22.66 1.85 -8.13
C PRO A 365 -23.10 3.16 -7.48
N GLU A 366 -23.95 3.94 -8.18
CA GLU A 366 -24.54 5.15 -7.61
C GLU A 366 -25.12 4.83 -6.23
N PRO A 367 -24.83 5.64 -5.20
CA PRO A 367 -25.34 5.39 -3.87
C PRO A 367 -26.86 5.34 -3.95
N LYS A 368 -27.45 4.18 -3.66
CA LYS A 368 -28.91 4.05 -3.53
C LYS A 368 -29.37 5.13 -2.57
N ALA A 369 -30.30 5.98 -3.01
CA ALA A 369 -30.90 7.02 -2.18
C ALA A 369 -31.30 6.44 -0.82
N ASN A 370 -31.05 7.22 0.24
CA ASN A 370 -31.14 6.83 1.64
C ASN A 370 -32.57 6.37 2.01
N GLY A 371 -32.92 5.12 1.68
CA GLY A 371 -34.28 4.61 1.79
C GLY A 371 -34.84 4.66 3.21
N GLY A 372 -33.96 4.71 4.23
CA GLY A 372 -34.36 4.92 5.62
C GLY A 372 -34.89 6.32 5.91
N GLU A 373 -34.41 7.35 5.23
CA GLU A 373 -34.86 8.74 5.47
C GLU A 373 -36.17 9.03 4.73
N VAL A 374 -36.31 8.50 3.50
CA VAL A 374 -37.59 8.53 2.77
C VAL A 374 -38.68 7.78 3.56
N ALA A 375 -38.36 6.62 4.13
CA ALA A 375 -39.31 5.87 4.95
C ALA A 375 -39.76 6.63 6.20
N ARG A 376 -38.83 7.29 6.90
CA ARG A 376 -39.16 8.14 8.06
C ARG A 376 -40.05 9.31 7.68
N GLU A 377 -39.76 10.00 6.57
CA GLU A 377 -40.57 11.11 6.09
C GLU A 377 -42.00 10.68 5.70
N THR A 378 -42.15 9.50 5.10
CA THR A 378 -43.48 8.92 4.83
C THR A 378 -44.26 8.68 6.11
N LEU A 379 -43.64 8.09 7.13
CA LEU A 379 -44.32 7.79 8.40
C LEU A 379 -44.67 9.04 9.22
N ARG A 380 -43.87 10.12 9.15
CA ARG A 380 -44.23 11.42 9.78
C ARG A 380 -45.55 11.97 9.25
N ARG A 381 -45.91 11.64 8.01
CA ARG A 381 -47.13 12.09 7.33
C ARG A 381 -48.27 11.07 7.43
N ALA A 382 -48.01 9.89 7.98
CA ALA A 382 -49.03 8.85 8.12
C ALA A 382 -50.07 9.26 9.17
N PRO A 383 -51.37 8.97 8.95
CA PRO A 383 -52.42 9.30 9.91
C PRO A 383 -52.25 8.50 11.21
N ALA A 384 -52.32 9.18 12.36
CA ALA A 384 -52.25 8.54 13.66
C ALA A 384 -53.51 7.70 13.93
N LEU A 385 -53.33 6.43 14.27
CA LEU A 385 -54.43 5.53 14.66
C LEU A 385 -54.84 5.70 16.13
N ALA A 386 -53.91 6.11 16.99
CA ALA A 386 -54.12 6.41 18.41
C ALA A 386 -52.97 7.28 18.94
N HIS A 387 -53.24 8.07 19.99
CA HIS A 387 -52.23 8.81 20.75
C HIS A 387 -52.01 8.15 22.10
N LEU A 388 -50.75 7.96 22.48
CA LEU A 388 -50.33 7.43 23.78
C LEU A 388 -49.28 8.37 24.38
N GLU A 389 -49.35 8.59 25.68
CA GLU A 389 -48.31 9.29 26.43
C GLU A 389 -47.28 8.26 26.90
N LEU A 390 -46.03 8.40 26.42
CA LEU A 390 -44.91 7.55 26.77
C LEU A 390 -43.69 8.44 27.05
N ASP A 391 -42.89 8.08 28.06
CA ASP A 391 -41.65 8.78 28.36
C ASP A 391 -40.53 8.24 27.47
N THR A 392 -40.22 8.95 26.37
CA THR A 392 -39.25 8.54 25.35
C THR A 392 -38.62 9.76 24.69
N ALA A 393 -37.32 9.69 24.42
CA ALA A 393 -36.57 10.71 23.68
C ALA A 393 -36.48 10.42 22.16
N GLU A 394 -36.91 9.22 21.73
CA GLU A 394 -36.81 8.76 20.35
C GLU A 394 -38.01 9.19 19.49
N GLU A 395 -37.76 9.51 18.21
CA GLU A 395 -38.79 9.93 17.26
C GLU A 395 -39.77 8.79 16.91
N PHE A 396 -39.25 7.58 16.71
CA PHE A 396 -40.04 6.39 16.40
C PHE A 396 -39.86 5.35 17.49
N VAL A 397 -40.97 4.83 18.00
CA VAL A 397 -40.98 3.85 19.10
C VAL A 397 -41.75 2.60 18.68
N LEU A 398 -41.14 1.44 18.91
CA LEU A 398 -41.82 0.17 18.75
C LEU A 398 -42.60 -0.20 20.02
N ILE A 399 -43.88 -0.47 19.85
CA ILE A 399 -44.78 -0.83 20.94
C ILE A 399 -45.27 -2.27 20.72
N LEU A 400 -45.13 -3.11 21.74
CA LEU A 400 -45.73 -4.43 21.75
C LEU A 400 -47.14 -4.33 22.32
N ALA A 401 -48.13 -4.86 21.61
CA ALA A 401 -49.51 -4.84 22.04
C ALA A 401 -50.16 -6.23 21.95
N ARG A 402 -51.00 -6.56 22.94
CA ARG A 402 -51.75 -7.81 23.03
C ARG A 402 -53.21 -7.56 22.72
N ARG A 403 -53.79 -8.37 21.83
CA ARG A 403 -55.22 -8.37 21.57
C ARG A 403 -56.01 -8.92 22.76
N GLU A 404 -57.10 -8.26 23.11
CA GLU A 404 -58.06 -8.69 24.13
C GLU A 404 -59.44 -8.95 23.53
N THR A 405 -60.35 -9.48 24.34
CA THR A 405 -61.74 -9.73 23.93
C THR A 405 -62.44 -8.44 23.49
N ARG A 406 -63.38 -8.55 22.54
CA ARG A 406 -64.16 -7.44 21.98
C ARG A 406 -63.34 -6.38 21.23
N GLY A 407 -62.21 -6.78 20.62
CA GLY A 407 -61.44 -5.90 19.73
C GLY A 407 -60.59 -4.86 20.44
N ARG A 408 -60.46 -4.94 21.78
CA ARG A 408 -59.55 -4.10 22.54
C ARG A 408 -58.11 -4.57 22.37
N VAL A 409 -57.18 -3.63 22.44
CA VAL A 409 -55.73 -3.89 22.36
C VAL A 409 -55.09 -3.29 23.61
N ALA A 410 -54.38 -4.12 24.38
CA ALA A 410 -53.62 -3.69 25.54
C ALA A 410 -52.16 -3.49 25.13
N VAL A 411 -51.62 -2.30 25.36
CA VAL A 411 -50.18 -2.04 25.19
C VAL A 411 -49.41 -2.72 26.34
N ILE A 412 -48.45 -3.57 25.99
CA ILE A 412 -47.68 -4.38 26.93
C ILE A 412 -46.36 -3.69 27.31
N GLY A 413 -45.74 -2.97 26.38
CA GLY A 413 -44.51 -2.24 26.63
C GLY A 413 -43.86 -1.68 25.36
N THR A 414 -42.80 -0.91 25.54
CA THR A 414 -41.95 -0.38 24.48
C THR A 414 -40.71 -1.26 24.28
N LEU A 415 -40.24 -1.35 23.04
CA LEU A 415 -39.02 -2.06 22.66
C LEU A 415 -37.93 -1.03 22.31
N LEU A 416 -36.78 -1.10 22.98
CA LEU A 416 -35.62 -0.25 22.75
C LEU A 416 -34.55 -1.04 21.96
N ASP A 417 -34.76 -1.17 20.65
CA ASP A 417 -33.81 -1.79 19.72
C ASP A 417 -33.76 -0.96 18.42
N PRO A 418 -32.72 -0.11 18.23
CA PRO A 418 -32.61 0.76 17.06
C PRO A 418 -32.62 0.00 15.73
N ALA A 419 -32.00 -1.18 15.68
CA ALA A 419 -31.91 -1.97 14.45
C ALA A 419 -33.26 -2.63 14.10
N LEU A 420 -34.07 -2.98 15.10
CA LEU A 420 -35.43 -3.47 14.89
C LEU A 420 -36.38 -2.34 14.49
N THR A 421 -36.27 -1.17 15.13
CA THR A 421 -37.04 0.03 14.80
C THR A 421 -36.82 0.45 13.36
N ASP A 422 -35.57 0.50 12.90
CA ASP A 422 -35.24 0.86 11.51
C ASP A 422 -35.79 -0.13 10.48
N ARG A 423 -35.78 -1.43 10.80
CA ARG A 423 -36.39 -2.45 9.95
C ARG A 423 -37.91 -2.31 9.91
N ALA A 424 -38.55 -2.00 11.03
CA ALA A 424 -39.98 -1.79 11.09
C ALA A 424 -40.40 -0.52 10.32
N ILE A 425 -39.64 0.58 10.43
CA ILE A 425 -39.86 1.81 9.67
C ILE A 425 -39.83 1.54 8.18
N LYS A 426 -38.78 0.86 7.69
CA LYS A 426 -38.65 0.52 6.26
C LYS A 426 -39.80 -0.37 5.77
N LYS A 427 -40.30 -1.29 6.60
CA LYS A 427 -41.44 -2.16 6.26
C LYS A 427 -42.78 -1.46 6.32
N ALA A 428 -42.97 -0.53 7.25
CA ALA A 428 -44.23 0.19 7.42
C ALA A 428 -44.41 1.31 6.37
N ALA A 429 -43.31 1.81 5.80
CA ALA A 429 -43.32 2.82 4.75
C ALA A 429 -43.27 2.26 3.32
N ALA A 430 -43.05 0.95 3.17
CA ALA A 430 -43.15 0.21 1.90
C ALA A 430 -44.61 -0.14 1.60
#